data_AF-A0A0S9SCZ5-F1
#
_entry.id   AF-A0A0S9SCZ5-F1
#
_cell.length_a   1.000
_cell.length_b   1.000
_cell.length_c   1.000
_cell.angle_alpha   90.00
_cell.angle_beta   90.00
_cell.angle_gamma   90.00
#
_symmetry.space_group_name_H-M   'P 1'
#
loop_
_entity.id
_entity.type
_entity.pdbx_description
1 polymer ?
#
loop_
_entity_poly.entity_id
_entity_poly.type
_entity_poly.pdbx_seq_one_letter_code
_entity_poly.pdbx_strand_id
1 'polypeptide(L)' 'MTEPTSTIDADEAAFLDLHGQREELERQLALVQLKRQFGPGQDAIDQATADEQSLLVSLDRVMTLIRAAEYKRLPNARRW' A
#
# COMPACT_ATOMS: atom_id res chain seq x y z
N MET A 1 -19.42 31.92 -6.15
CA MET A 1 -19.83 31.03 -5.06
C MET A 1 -19.50 29.60 -5.49
N THR A 2 -18.23 29.21 -5.45
CA THR A 2 -17.45 28.54 -4.37
C THR A 2 -17.42 27.01 -4.54
N GLU A 3 -16.27 26.55 -5.06
CA GLU A 3 -15.49 25.37 -4.66
C GLU A 3 -16.14 23.96 -4.65
N PRO A 4 -15.94 23.18 -5.73
CA PRO A 4 -15.78 21.73 -5.65
C PRO A 4 -14.33 21.25 -5.81
N THR A 5 -13.36 22.14 -6.05
CA THR A 5 -11.96 21.76 -6.34
C THR A 5 -11.25 21.15 -5.13
N SER A 6 -11.43 21.73 -3.94
CA SER A 6 -10.65 21.36 -2.75
C SER A 6 -10.88 19.89 -2.30
N THR A 7 -12.09 19.36 -2.45
CA THR A 7 -12.41 17.97 -2.10
C THR A 7 -11.87 16.97 -3.12
N ILE A 8 -11.91 17.32 -4.40
CA ILE A 8 -11.34 16.50 -5.49
C ILE A 8 -9.81 16.44 -5.35
N ASP A 9 -9.18 17.57 -5.04
CA ASP A 9 -7.74 17.67 -4.80
C ASP A 9 -7.31 16.86 -3.57
N ALA A 10 -8.15 16.83 -2.52
CA ALA A 10 -7.90 16.02 -1.34
C ALA A 10 -8.04 14.50 -1.60
N ASP A 11 -9.05 14.09 -2.37
CA ASP A 11 -9.24 12.68 -2.77
C ASP A 11 -8.10 12.22 -3.69
N GLU A 12 -7.59 13.11 -4.55
CA GLU A 12 -6.42 12.85 -5.38
C GLU A 12 -5.13 12.74 -4.55
N ALA A 13 -4.90 13.65 -3.60
CA ALA A 13 -3.76 13.57 -2.70
C ALA A 13 -3.77 12.28 -1.86
N ALA A 14 -4.93 11.89 -1.33
CA ALA A 14 -5.09 10.64 -0.59
C ALA A 14 -4.84 9.40 -1.47
N PHE A 15 -5.25 9.45 -2.74
CA PHE A 15 -4.95 8.38 -3.70
C PHE A 15 -3.46 8.25 -3.99
N LEU A 16 -2.77 9.37 -4.21
CA LEU A 16 -1.32 9.38 -4.42
C LEU A 16 -0.55 8.91 -3.18
N ASP A 17 -1.02 9.28 -1.98
CA ASP A 17 -0.44 8.81 -0.72
C ASP A 17 -0.53 7.29 -0.58
N LEU A 18 -1.67 6.68 -0.94
CA LEU A 18 -1.80 5.21 -0.96
C LEU A 18 -0.79 4.55 -1.90
N HIS A 19 -0.51 5.15 -3.06
CA HIS A 19 0.53 4.65 -3.96
C HIS A 19 1.94 4.82 -3.37
N GLY A 20 2.22 5.94 -2.68
CA GLY A 20 3.46 6.11 -1.94
C GLY A 20 3.65 5.05 -0.86
N GLN A 21 2.59 4.75 -0.10
CA GLN A 21 2.58 3.67 0.89
C GLN A 21 2.83 2.29 0.26
N ARG A 22 2.23 2.02 -0.90
CA ARG A 22 2.47 0.78 -1.67
C ARG A 22 3.94 0.64 -2.05
N GLU A 23 4.53 1.66 -2.64
CA GLU A 23 5.95 1.64 -3.06
C GLU A 23 6.90 1.44 -1.88
N GLU A 24 6.61 2.08 -0.75
CA GLU A 24 7.35 1.89 0.49
C GLU A 24 7.29 0.43 0.97
N LEU A 25 6.10 -0.17 1.02
CA LEU A 25 5.90 -1.57 1.41
C LEU A 25 6.61 -2.54 0.46
N GLU A 26 6.53 -2.31 -0.85
CA GLU A 26 7.23 -3.10 -1.86
C GLU A 26 8.76 -3.04 -1.68
N ARG A 27 9.31 -1.86 -1.36
CA ARG A 27 10.74 -1.71 -1.06
C ARG A 27 11.15 -2.45 0.21
N GLN A 28 10.34 -2.36 1.26
CA GLN A 28 10.60 -3.07 2.52
C GLN A 28 10.55 -4.59 2.32
N LEU A 29 9.58 -5.08 1.53
CA LEU A 29 9.49 -6.50 1.17
C LEU A 29 10.76 -6.97 0.46
N ALA A 30 11.27 -6.21 -0.51
CA ALA A 30 12.52 -6.56 -1.19
C ALA A 30 13.71 -6.67 -0.23
N LEU A 31 13.80 -5.76 0.76
CA LEU A 31 14.86 -5.80 1.79
C LEU A 31 14.71 -7.02 2.70
N VAL A 32 13.49 -7.35 3.12
CA VAL A 32 13.23 -8.50 4.00
C VAL A 32 13.49 -9.81 3.26
N GLN A 33 13.12 -9.92 1.98
CA GLN A 33 13.44 -11.08 1.16
C GLN A 33 14.94 -11.29 1.02
N LEU A 34 15.71 -10.21 0.85
CA LEU A 34 17.18 -10.28 0.85
C LEU A 34 17.72 -10.78 2.20
N LYS A 35 17.20 -10.25 3.32
CA LYS A 35 17.58 -10.70 4.67
C LYS A 35 17.23 -12.17 4.90
N ARG A 36 16.09 -12.63 4.42
CA ARG A 36 15.68 -14.04 4.52
C ARG A 36 16.58 -14.96 3.72
N GLN A 37 17.04 -14.51 2.55
CA GLN A 37 17.91 -15.30 1.67
C GLN A 37 19.38 -15.32 2.14
N PHE A 38 19.88 -14.23 2.70
CA PHE A 38 21.31 -14.04 3.01
C PHE A 38 21.59 -13.77 4.50
N GLY A 39 20.59 -13.88 5.37
CA GLY A 39 20.70 -13.63 6.80
C GLY A 39 21.52 -14.68 7.54
N PRO A 40 22.23 -14.30 8.63
CA PRO A 40 23.02 -15.24 9.40
C PRO A 40 22.15 -16.03 10.37
N GLY A 41 22.07 -17.34 10.15
CA GLY A 41 21.44 -18.28 11.09
C GLY A 41 19.91 -18.31 11.01
N GLN A 42 19.34 -19.33 11.65
CA GLN A 42 17.91 -19.64 11.54
C GLN A 42 17.02 -18.56 12.16
N ASP A 43 17.41 -17.99 13.31
CA ASP A 43 16.63 -16.96 13.99
C ASP A 43 16.43 -15.70 13.13
N ALA A 44 17.45 -15.31 12.36
CA ALA A 44 17.37 -14.17 11.44
C ALA A 44 16.43 -14.46 10.26
N ILE A 45 16.44 -15.71 9.77
CA ILE A 45 15.55 -16.17 8.69
C ILE A 45 14.10 -16.23 9.17
N ASP A 46 13.89 -16.72 10.39
CA ASP A 46 12.56 -16.84 11.00
C ASP A 46 11.96 -15.44 11.26
N GLN A 47 12.77 -14.50 11.78
CA GLN A 47 12.33 -13.12 11.95
C GLN A 47 12.02 -12.46 10.61
N ALA A 48 12.89 -12.60 9.60
CA ALA A 48 12.62 -12.07 8.26
C ALA A 48 11.36 -12.68 7.63
N THR A 49 11.07 -13.96 7.91
CA THR A 49 9.84 -14.62 7.45
C THR A 49 8.60 -14.02 8.13
N ALA A 50 8.65 -13.76 9.43
CA ALA A 50 7.56 -13.11 10.15
C ALA A 50 7.33 -11.67 9.67
N ASP A 51 8.41 -10.92 9.45
CA ASP A 51 8.38 -9.56 8.91
C ASP A 51 7.77 -9.55 7.49
N GLU A 52 8.17 -10.49 6.64
CA GLU A 52 7.63 -10.65 5.27
C GLU A 52 6.12 -10.87 5.30
N GLN A 53 5.63 -11.75 6.16
CA GLN A 53 4.19 -12.02 6.31
C GLN A 53 3.42 -10.77 6.76
N SER A 54 3.94 -10.02 7.72
CA SER A 54 3.32 -8.78 8.21
C SER A 54 3.24 -7.70 7.12
N LEU A 55 4.31 -7.55 6.34
CA LEU A 55 4.36 -6.61 5.21
C LEU A 55 3.39 -6.99 4.10
N LEU A 56 3.25 -8.30 3.78
CA LEU A 56 2.29 -8.77 2.77
C LEU A 56 0.83 -8.48 3.17
N VAL A 57 0.47 -8.66 4.44
CA VAL A 57 -0.86 -8.30 4.95
C VAL A 57 -1.11 -6.79 4.82
N SER A 58 -0.10 -5.98 5.14
CA SER A 58 -0.17 -4.53 5.02
C SER A 58 -0.33 -4.11 3.54
N LEU A 59 0.41 -4.75 2.64
CA LEU A 59 0.34 -4.49 1.21
C LEU A 59 -1.03 -4.84 0.63
N ASP A 60 -1.61 -5.99 1.01
CA ASP A 60 -2.96 -6.40 0.58
C ASP A 60 -4.02 -5.36 0.99
N ARG A 61 -3.92 -4.85 2.23
CA ARG A 61 -4.80 -3.78 2.71
C ARG A 61 -4.68 -2.51 1.88
N VAL A 62 -3.45 -2.05 1.60
CA VAL A 62 -3.22 -0.85 0.79
C VAL A 62 -3.74 -1.05 -0.64
N MET A 63 -3.49 -2.20 -1.26
CA MET A 63 -4.00 -2.53 -2.58
C MET A 63 -5.54 -2.52 -2.62
N THR A 64 -6.19 -3.02 -1.58
CA THR A 64 -7.65 -2.97 -1.44
C THR A 64 -8.16 -1.53 -1.35
N LEU A 65 -7.47 -0.65 -0.60
CA LEU A 65 -7.83 0.76 -0.48
C LEU A 65 -7.61 1.53 -1.79
N ILE A 66 -6.50 1.28 -2.50
CA ILE A 66 -6.25 1.83 -3.84
C ILE A 66 -7.40 1.46 -4.76
N ARG A 67 -7.78 0.17 -4.82
CA ARG A 67 -8.86 -0.30 -5.67
C ARG A 67 -10.21 0.33 -5.31
N ALA A 68 -10.50 0.52 -4.03
CA ALA A 68 -11.70 1.22 -3.58
C ALA A 68 -11.71 2.69 -4.01
N ALA A 69 -10.56 3.37 -3.96
CA ALA A 69 -10.40 4.74 -4.44
C ALA A 69 -10.53 4.83 -5.97
N GLU A 70 -9.96 3.89 -6.72
CA GLU A 70 -10.14 3.77 -8.17
C GLU A 70 -11.61 3.63 -8.55
N TYR A 71 -12.35 2.76 -7.84
CA TYR A 71 -13.78 2.58 -8.09
C TYR A 71 -14.58 3.86 -7.88
N LYS A 72 -14.23 4.69 -6.89
CA LYS A 72 -14.89 5.99 -6.67
C LYS A 72 -14.61 7.00 -7.79
N ARG A 73 -13.46 6.89 -8.48
CA ARG A 73 -13.04 7.79 -9.56
C ARG A 73 -13.60 7.42 -10.93
N LEU A 74 -14.19 6.23 -11.09
CA LEU A 74 -14.80 5.81 -12.36
C LEU A 74 -16.07 6.63 -12.68
N PRO A 75 -16.23 7.11 -13.93
CA PRO A 75 -17.33 8.01 -14.31
C PRO A 75 -18.74 7.42 -14.19
N ASN A 76 -18.87 6.08 -14.05
CA ASN A 76 -20.13 5.36 -13.84
C ASN A 76 -20.26 4.74 -12.45
N ALA A 77 -19.43 5.15 -11.48
CA ALA A 77 -19.53 4.68 -10.11
C ALA A 77 -20.88 5.12 -9.53
N ARG A 78 -21.81 4.16 -9.39
CA ARG A 78 -23.13 4.41 -8.84
C ARG A 78 -22.97 4.86 -7.38
N ARG A 79 -23.19 6.15 -7.12
CA ARG A 79 -23.29 6.71 -5.77
C ARG A 79 -24.61 6.23 -5.19
N TRP A 80 -24.56 5.19 -4.36
CA TRP A 80 -25.66 4.73 -3.54
C TRP A 80 -25.75 5.57 -2.26
#